data_AF-A0A0Q3I2J7-F1
#
_entry.id   AF-A0A0Q3I2J7-F1
#
_cell.length_a   1.000
_cell.length_b   1.000
_cell.length_c   1.000
_cell.angle_alpha   90.00
_cell.angle_beta   90.00
_cell.angle_gamma   90.00
#
_symmetry.space_group_name_H-M   'P 1'
#
loop_
_entity.id
_entity.type
_entity.pdbx_description
1 polymer ?
#
loop_
_entity_poly.entity_id
_entity_poly.type
_entity_poly.pdbx_seq_one_letter_code
_entity_poly.pdbx_strand_id
1 'polypeptide(L)' 'MTNLVEVFDAAWIEINHSTPIAPPYRLAAQNRLGEFIVAIWKAGRGALIVERAVAEFNSQSSVPPPGPQVL' A
#
# COMPACT_ATOMS: atom_id res chain seq x y z
N MET A 1 2.70 15.25 -15.04
CA MET A 1 1.68 14.20 -15.26
C MET A 1 2.02 13.07 -14.30
N THR A 2 1.09 12.59 -13.48
CA THR A 2 1.39 11.52 -12.50
C THR A 2 1.07 10.16 -13.12
N ASN A 3 2.05 9.26 -13.20
CA ASN A 3 1.85 7.89 -13.67
C ASN A 3 1.36 7.01 -12.51
N LEU A 4 0.10 6.58 -12.56
CA LEU A 4 -0.51 5.81 -11.48
C LEU A 4 0.05 4.38 -11.35
N VAL A 5 0.59 3.82 -12.43
CA VAL A 5 1.23 2.50 -12.40
C VAL A 5 2.53 2.55 -11.61
N GLU A 6 3.38 3.55 -11.87
CA GLU A 6 4.63 3.75 -11.12
C GLU A 6 4.36 4.06 -9.64
N VAL A 7 3.33 4.85 -9.36
CA VAL A 7 2.89 5.14 -7.98
C VAL A 7 2.44 3.87 -7.28
N PHE A 8 1.71 3.00 -7.97
CA PHE A 8 1.28 1.72 -7.43
C PHE A 8 2.46 0.81 -7.11
N ASP A 9 3.39 0.62 -8.05
CA ASP A 9 4.57 -0.22 -7.84
C ASP A 9 5.42 0.29 -6.68
N ALA A 10 5.67 1.61 -6.61
CA ALA A 10 6.43 2.21 -5.51
C ALA A 10 5.77 1.96 -4.14
N ALA A 11 4.46 2.22 -4.03
CA ALA A 11 3.73 2.00 -2.78
C ALA A 11 3.66 0.52 -2.41
N TRP A 12 3.49 -0.37 -3.39
CA TRP A 12 3.44 -1.82 -3.16
C TRP A 12 4.78 -2.39 -2.69
N ILE A 13 5.90 -1.90 -3.23
CA ILE A 13 7.25 -2.23 -2.77
C ILE A 13 7.43 -1.80 -1.32
N GLU A 14 7.05 -0.56 -0.98
CA GLU A 14 7.21 -0.01 0.37
C GLU A 14 6.39 -0.80 1.40
N ILE A 15 5.12 -1.07 1.10
CA ILE A 15 4.24 -1.87 1.98
C ILE A 15 4.82 -3.27 2.20
N ASN A 16 5.25 -3.98 1.14
CA ASN A 16 5.78 -5.33 1.31
C ASN A 16 7.15 -5.37 1.98
N HIS A 17 7.93 -4.29 1.87
CA HIS A 17 9.20 -4.17 2.59
C HIS A 17 8.96 -4.02 4.10
N SER A 18 7.97 -3.20 4.51
CA SER A 18 7.65 -2.99 5.93
C SER A 18 6.81 -4.12 6.54
N THR A 19 5.84 -4.64 5.81
CA THR A 19 4.90 -5.67 6.25
C THR A 19 4.68 -6.67 5.13
N PRO A 20 5.49 -7.75 5.04
CA PRO A 20 5.36 -8.73 3.97
C PRO A 20 3.95 -9.35 3.93
N ILE A 21 3.25 -9.18 2.80
CA ILE A 21 1.91 -9.72 2.65
C ILE A 21 2.00 -11.15 2.10
N ALA A 22 1.45 -12.11 2.86
CA ALA A 22 1.42 -13.50 2.46
C ALA A 22 0.62 -13.70 1.16
N PRO A 23 1.02 -14.63 0.27
CA PRO A 23 0.38 -14.86 -1.03
C PRO A 23 -1.15 -14.88 -1.05
N PRO A 24 -1.87 -15.55 -0.14
CA PRO A 24 -3.34 -15.60 -0.18
C PRO A 24 -4.02 -14.24 0.00
N TYR A 25 -3.34 -13.26 0.59
CA TYR A 25 -3.91 -11.94 0.87
C TYR A 25 -3.46 -10.86 -0.12
N ARG A 26 -2.52 -11.16 -1.03
CA ARG A 26 -1.91 -10.15 -1.92
C ARG A 26 -2.91 -9.49 -2.85
N LEU A 27 -3.80 -10.26 -3.49
CA LEU A 27 -4.78 -9.69 -4.43
C LEU A 27 -5.71 -8.69 -3.74
N ALA A 28 -6.23 -9.05 -2.55
CA ALA A 28 -7.09 -8.16 -1.78
C ALA A 28 -6.36 -6.89 -1.35
N ALA A 29 -5.11 -7.02 -0.91
CA ALA A 29 -4.25 -5.89 -0.55
C ALA A 29 -3.93 -4.98 -1.75
N GLN A 30 -3.61 -5.55 -2.90
CA GLN A 30 -3.35 -4.81 -4.14
C GLN A 30 -4.58 -4.03 -4.60
N ASN A 31 -5.76 -4.64 -4.59
CA ASN A 31 -7.01 -3.96 -4.94
C ASN A 31 -7.25 -2.76 -4.02
N ARG A 32 -7.08 -2.95 -2.71
CA ARG A 32 -7.25 -1.89 -1.72
C ARG A 32 -6.24 -0.75 -1.88
N LEU A 33 -4.97 -1.08 -2.17
CA LEU A 33 -3.95 -0.08 -2.49
C LEU A 33 -4.32 0.74 -3.73
N GLY A 34 -4.83 0.09 -4.78
CA GLY A 34 -5.31 0.74 -6.00
C GLY A 34 -6.44 1.74 -5.71
N GLU A 35 -7.40 1.36 -4.85
CA GLU A 35 -8.49 2.25 -4.41
C GLU A 35 -7.97 3.52 -3.72
N PHE A 36 -6.99 3.38 -2.80
CA PHE A 36 -6.38 4.55 -2.15
C PHE A 36 -5.67 5.47 -3.13
N ILE A 37 -4.86 4.91 -4.03
CA ILE A 37 -4.10 5.67 -5.03
C ILE A 37 -5.05 6.47 -5.93
N VAL A 38 -6.12 5.84 -6.42
CA VAL A 38 -7.13 6.52 -7.25
C VAL A 38 -7.86 7.61 -6.46
N ALA A 39 -8.23 7.36 -5.21
CA ALA A 39 -8.91 8.35 -4.37
C ALA A 39 -8.02 9.58 -4.10
N ILE A 40 -6.74 9.35 -3.75
CA ILE A 40 -5.77 10.41 -3.49
C ILE A 40 -5.46 11.21 -4.77
N TRP A 41 -5.33 10.52 -5.91
CA TRP A 41 -5.13 11.15 -7.21
C TRP A 41 -6.29 12.06 -7.59
N LYS A 42 -7.53 11.57 -7.48
CA LYS A 42 -8.74 12.36 -7.75
C LYS A 42 -8.86 13.58 -6.84
N ALA A 43 -8.34 13.51 -5.61
CA ALA A 43 -8.29 14.62 -4.67
C ALA A 43 -7.21 15.68 -4.98
N GLY A 44 -6.45 15.53 -6.08
CA GLY A 44 -5.43 16.49 -6.51
C GLY A 44 -4.13 16.47 -5.69
N ARG A 45 -3.90 15.44 -4.86
CA ARG A 45 -2.74 15.36 -3.95
C ARG A 45 -1.49 14.74 -4.61
N GLY A 46 -1.20 15.16 -5.85
CA GLY A 46 -0.26 14.52 -6.77
C GLY A 46 1.19 14.36 -6.31
N ALA A 47 1.71 15.28 -5.50
CA ALA A 47 3.13 15.29 -5.12
C ALA A 47 3.50 14.24 -4.06
N LEU A 48 2.52 13.73 -3.29
CA LEU A 48 2.73 12.82 -2.15
C LEU A 48 1.81 11.60 -2.21
N ILE A 49 1.44 11.14 -3.41
CA ILE A 49 0.46 10.04 -3.54
C ILE A 49 1.00 8.75 -2.91
N VAL A 50 2.27 8.42 -3.13
CA VAL A 50 2.89 7.19 -2.61
C VAL A 50 2.83 7.17 -1.09
N GLU A 51 3.42 8.16 -0.43
CA GLU A 51 3.48 8.26 1.03
C GLU A 51 2.09 8.22 1.68
N ARG A 52 1.11 8.91 1.08
CA ARG A 52 -0.27 8.91 1.57
C ARG A 52 -0.96 7.56 1.38
N ALA A 53 -0.75 6.91 0.23
CA ALA A 53 -1.33 5.61 -0.05
C ALA A 53 -0.77 4.54 0.91
N VAL A 54 0.55 4.58 1.16
CA VAL A 54 1.22 3.70 2.13
C VAL A 54 0.71 3.94 3.55
N ALA A 55 0.61 5.21 3.97
CA ALA A 55 0.10 5.56 5.29
C ALA A 55 -1.35 5.09 5.48
N GLU A 56 -2.23 5.29 4.50
CA GLU A 56 -3.63 4.86 4.61
C GLU A 56 -3.83 3.37 4.48
N PHE A 57 -2.98 2.70 3.69
CA PHE A 57 -2.97 1.27 3.67
C PHE A 57 -2.60 0.71 5.05
N ASN A 58 -1.53 1.20 5.66
CA ASN A 58 -1.07 0.74 6.96
C ASN A 58 -2.01 1.14 8.11
N SER A 59 -2.71 2.28 8.03
CA SER A 59 -3.68 2.70 9.04
C SER A 59 -4.90 1.76 9.11
N GLN A 60 -5.28 1.17 7.98
CA GLN A 60 -6.44 0.28 7.87
C GLN A 60 -6.07 -1.20 7.89
N SER A 61 -4.82 -1.53 7.59
CA SER A 61 -4.29 -2.88 7.68
C SER A 61 -3.99 -3.18 9.15
N SER A 62 -5.00 -3.61 9.89
CA SER A 62 -4.84 -4.20 11.23
C SER A 62 -4.18 -5.58 11.14
N VAL A 63 -3.07 -5.71 10.40
CA VAL A 63 -2.27 -6.93 10.38
C VAL A 63 -1.45 -6.90 11.67
N PRO A 64 -1.67 -7.86 12.59
CA PRO A 64 -0.84 -7.94 13.78
C PRO A 64 0.62 -8.09 13.34
N PRO A 65 1.59 -7.50 14.05
CA PRO A 65 3.00 -7.75 13.76
C PRO A 65 3.21 -9.27 13.72
N PRO A 66 4.07 -9.79 12.83
CA PRO A 66 4.37 -11.22 12.82
C PRO A 66 4.77 -11.61 14.24
N GLY A 67 4.01 -12.53 14.84
CA GLY A 67 4.34 -13.08 16.15
C GLY A 67 5.78 -13.61 16.14
N PRO A 68 6.45 -13.68 17.30
CA PRO A 68 7.87 -14.03 17.37
C PRO A 68 8.15 -15.26 16.49
N GLN A 69 9.01 -15.06 15.48
CA GLN A 69 9.49 -16.14 14.63
C GLN A 69 10.28 -17.06 15.53
N VAL A 70 9.68 -18.18 15.91
CA VAL A 70 10.39 -19.24 16.62
C VAL A 70 11.35 -19.85 15.59
N LEU A 71 12.64 -19.63 15.82
CA LEU A 71 13.75 -20.26 15.11
C LEU A 71 13.73 -21.79 15.28
#